data_AF-A0A4U1JKI9-F1
#
_entry.id   AF-A0A4U1JKI9-F1
#
_cell.length_a   1.000
_cell.length_b   1.000
_cell.length_c   1.000
_cell.angle_alpha   90.00
_cell.angle_beta   90.00
_cell.angle_gamma   90.00
#
_symmetry.space_group_name_H-M   'P 1'
#
loop_
_entity.id
_entity.type
_entity.pdbx_description
1 polymer ?
#
loop_
_entity_poly.entity_id
_entity_poly.type
_entity_poly.pdbx_seq_one_letter_code
_entity_poly.pdbx_strand_id
1 'polypeptide(L)'
;MRALLADHPDLEVLAKPSGLVDLPDGSVVVLVLEGEDAGWLNINRPVFARKLLKVVLFCRREVTEVLAREAPDFYDWIAQRHECPPGVAEHAVFGIRQALRCRAPGILFVYGDEYTSDRQARIERVERTFREALPGRAIRWINANNHYARIVYDITTAGRAWVACDTVSSSQVERFRWALAQARRKTRAILLVPHFYEDRYWNISDDVWIHLQSAMECLADAGARHPGRLAAVSGLEGMVIRYLIELLQRDYPEEGLLASMLRSADPGAGLCEKILSAGLARNPIQGLFIPPPVQRYLGKRIGLWRWSRRPTREAERWLELDDDGESPLLQGHAPRIEFLLGRGQRTAERWSELSKLAYEHAHLDIAQAWAGQALTLKKHSANHDAMEGASWVMKQVQQLRWLDGVRGFAQMLNQTGRAADAEVFLRRVLGLPIEGKLESQFLGLTSREALLAFVRGTEVIELDPQVRKDLWTELAKALRSQGRHLEAAEVEAQRDQELGKSPPTS
;
A
#
# COMPACT_ATOMS: atom_id res chain seq x y z
N MET A 1 10.98 9.50 27.65
CA MET A 1 9.78 9.79 28.46
C MET A 1 9.56 8.80 29.60
N ARG A 2 9.25 7.52 29.34
CA ARG A 2 8.89 6.54 30.38
C ARG A 2 9.92 6.39 31.50
N ALA A 3 11.21 6.38 31.18
CA ALA A 3 12.28 6.34 32.17
C ALA A 3 12.25 7.57 33.09
N LEU A 4 12.08 8.77 32.52
CA LEU A 4 12.04 10.02 33.28
C LEU A 4 10.81 10.12 34.19
N LEU A 5 9.65 9.61 33.76
CA LEU A 5 8.42 9.60 34.57
C LEU A 5 8.53 8.72 35.82
N ALA A 6 9.43 7.74 35.84
CA ALA A 6 9.65 6.92 37.03
C ALA A 6 10.28 7.72 38.17
N ASP A 7 11.21 8.63 37.84
CA ASP A 7 11.94 9.46 38.80
C ASP A 7 11.29 10.83 39.00
N HIS A 8 10.53 11.30 38.00
CA HIS A 8 9.89 12.60 37.94
C HIS A 8 8.42 12.46 37.51
N PRO A 9 7.52 12.04 38.43
CA PRO A 9 6.11 11.82 38.11
C PRO A 9 5.40 13.11 37.67
N ASP A 10 5.91 14.28 38.07
CA ASP A 10 5.39 15.60 37.72
C ASP A 10 6.05 16.22 36.48
N LEU A 11 6.77 15.42 35.69
CA LEU A 11 7.44 15.91 34.49
C LEU A 11 6.44 16.33 33.41
N GLU A 12 6.62 17.54 32.87
CA GLU A 12 5.82 18.04 31.75
C GLU A 12 6.49 17.86 30.39
N VAL A 13 5.68 17.75 29.34
CA VAL A 13 6.15 17.75 27.95
C VAL A 13 5.51 18.94 27.24
N LEU A 14 6.35 19.79 26.66
CA LEU A 14 5.93 20.98 25.95
C LEU A 14 6.44 20.96 24.51
N ALA A 15 5.62 21.42 23.57
CA ALA A 15 5.99 21.66 22.18
C ALA A 15 6.16 23.16 21.86
N LYS A 16 5.88 24.04 22.82
CA LYS A 16 6.13 25.49 22.74
C LYS A 16 6.78 25.99 24.01
N PRO A 17 7.83 26.82 23.92
CA PRO A 17 8.57 27.27 25.09
C PRO A 17 7.79 28.29 25.93
N SER A 18 6.78 28.96 25.37
CA SER A 18 5.89 29.87 26.09
C SER A 18 5.20 29.20 27.29
N GLY A 19 4.91 27.90 27.21
CA GLY A 19 4.30 27.14 28.31
C GLY A 19 5.17 27.04 29.58
N LEU A 20 6.48 27.33 29.49
CA LEU A 20 7.37 27.34 30.66
C LEU A 20 6.98 28.42 31.69
N VAL A 21 6.30 29.48 31.24
CA VAL A 21 5.85 30.60 32.09
C VAL A 21 4.77 30.17 33.09
N ASP A 22 4.06 29.07 32.84
CA ASP A 22 2.98 28.61 33.72
C ASP A 22 3.39 27.44 34.63
N LEU A 23 4.60 26.91 34.46
CA LEU A 23 5.08 25.78 35.26
C LEU A 23 5.48 26.17 36.69
N PRO A 24 5.31 25.28 37.68
CA PRO A 24 5.85 25.49 39.02
C PRO A 24 7.38 25.59 39.04
N ASP A 25 7.91 26.25 40.07
CA ASP A 25 9.35 26.29 40.32
C ASP A 25 9.91 24.87 40.57
N GLY A 26 11.10 24.60 40.04
CA GLY A 26 11.79 23.32 40.15
C GLY A 26 11.28 22.22 39.21
N SER A 27 10.33 22.53 38.33
CA SER A 27 9.72 21.55 37.41
C SER A 27 10.75 20.91 36.47
N VAL A 28 10.52 19.64 36.15
CA VAL A 28 11.26 18.90 35.12
C VAL A 28 10.46 18.92 33.83
N VAL A 29 11.09 19.29 32.72
CA VAL A 29 10.40 19.51 31.45
C VAL A 29 11.14 18.84 30.30
N VAL A 30 10.42 18.13 29.44
CA VAL A 30 10.89 17.76 28.11
C VAL A 30 10.33 18.78 27.13
N LEU A 31 11.20 19.54 26.49
CA LEU A 31 10.83 20.57 25.54
C LEU A 31 11.21 20.10 24.13
N VAL A 32 10.20 19.87 23.31
CA VAL A 32 10.35 19.50 21.90
C VAL A 32 10.27 20.77 21.07
N LEU A 33 11.39 21.18 20.49
CA LEU A 33 11.57 22.48 19.86
C LEU A 33 11.50 22.42 18.34
N GLU A 34 10.99 23.49 17.76
CA GLU A 34 11.14 23.84 16.35
C GLU A 34 12.16 24.98 16.19
N GLY A 35 12.62 25.22 14.95
CA GLY A 35 13.61 26.28 14.68
C GLY A 35 13.12 27.68 15.04
N GLU A 36 11.82 27.95 14.89
CA GLU A 36 11.20 29.24 15.19
C GLU A 36 11.22 29.62 16.68
N ASP A 37 11.43 28.64 17.58
CA ASP A 37 11.45 28.86 19.02
C ASP A 37 12.74 29.51 19.52
N ALA A 38 13.81 29.52 18.71
CA ALA A 38 15.14 29.95 19.11
C ALA A 38 15.16 31.39 19.67
N GLY A 39 14.52 32.33 18.97
CA GLY A 39 14.45 33.72 19.41
C GLY A 39 13.76 33.88 20.77
N TRP A 40 12.66 33.16 20.99
CA TRP A 40 11.94 33.19 22.26
C TRP A 40 12.82 32.68 23.41
N LEU A 41 13.52 31.56 23.20
CA LEU A 41 14.39 30.95 24.20
C LEU A 41 15.53 31.89 24.60
N ASN A 42 16.13 32.57 23.62
CA ASN A 42 17.25 33.47 23.87
C ASN A 42 16.85 34.69 24.73
N ILE A 43 15.67 35.24 24.45
CA ILE A 43 15.11 36.39 25.18
C ILE A 43 14.66 35.97 26.59
N ASN A 44 14.03 34.80 26.72
CA ASN A 44 13.35 34.37 27.94
C ASN A 44 14.18 33.43 28.83
N ARG A 45 15.51 33.34 28.63
CA ARG A 45 16.44 32.64 29.53
C ARG A 45 16.20 32.90 31.03
N PRO A 46 15.86 34.13 31.47
CA PRO A 46 15.58 34.37 32.88
C PRO A 46 14.46 33.50 33.47
N VAL A 47 13.50 33.01 32.66
CA VAL A 47 12.44 32.11 33.12
C VAL A 47 13.03 30.81 33.65
N PHE A 48 14.00 30.22 32.94
CA PHE A 48 14.67 28.98 33.32
C PHE A 48 15.41 29.13 34.65
N ALA A 49 16.17 30.22 34.80
CA ALA A 49 16.97 30.48 35.99
C ALA A 49 16.10 30.81 37.21
N ARG A 50 15.11 31.69 37.06
CA ARG A 50 14.24 32.11 38.17
C ARG A 50 13.40 30.96 38.70
N LYS A 51 12.85 30.14 37.80
CA LYS A 51 12.04 28.98 38.15
C LYS A 51 12.86 27.73 38.44
N LEU A 52 14.18 27.78 38.35
CA LEU A 52 15.06 26.62 38.58
C LEU A 52 14.65 25.38 37.76
N LEU A 53 14.27 25.59 36.49
CA LEU A 53 13.75 24.52 35.63
C LEU A 53 14.85 23.52 35.26
N LYS A 54 14.49 22.23 35.25
CA LYS A 54 15.35 21.15 34.74
C LYS A 54 14.83 20.73 33.38
N VAL A 55 15.52 21.13 32.32
CA VAL A 55 15.00 21.00 30.96
C VAL A 55 15.81 20.00 30.13
N VAL A 56 15.11 19.06 29.52
CA VAL A 56 15.62 18.19 28.47
C VAL A 56 15.14 18.74 27.13
N LEU A 57 16.07 19.27 26.33
CA LEU A 57 15.79 19.69 24.97
C LEU A 57 15.79 18.46 24.06
N PHE A 58 14.68 18.21 23.37
CA PHE A 58 14.56 17.12 22.42
C PHE A 58 14.30 17.71 21.03
N CYS A 59 15.36 17.82 20.23
CA CYS A 59 15.34 18.53 18.97
C CYS A 59 16.06 17.74 17.88
N ARG A 60 15.70 18.02 16.62
CA ARG A 60 16.43 17.49 15.47
C ARG A 60 17.77 18.21 15.32
N ARG A 61 18.67 17.65 14.51
CA ARG A 61 19.98 18.24 14.26
C ARG A 61 19.87 19.65 13.69
N GLU A 62 18.95 19.84 12.76
CA GLU A 62 18.71 21.12 12.07
C GLU A 62 18.26 22.19 13.06
N VAL A 63 17.38 21.83 14.00
CA VAL A 63 16.93 22.74 15.08
C VAL A 63 18.09 23.08 16.02
N THR A 64 18.97 22.12 16.31
CA THR A 64 20.17 22.38 17.14
C THR A 64 21.11 23.39 16.47
N GLU A 65 21.29 23.30 15.15
CA GLU A 65 22.08 24.25 14.37
C GLU A 65 21.46 25.65 14.36
N VAL A 66 20.12 25.74 14.25
CA VAL A 66 19.39 27.01 14.38
C VAL A 66 19.56 27.61 15.77
N LEU A 67 19.44 26.81 16.85
CA LEU A 67 19.65 27.28 18.22
C LEU A 67 21.06 27.84 18.42
N ALA A 68 22.10 27.17 17.91
CA ALA A 68 23.47 27.65 18.03
C ALA A 68 23.69 29.00 17.34
N ARG A 69 22.96 29.26 16.24
CA ARG A 69 23.07 30.49 15.44
C ARG A 69 22.23 31.63 16.00
N GLU A 70 20.98 31.35 16.36
CA GLU A 70 19.95 32.36 16.65
C GLU A 70 19.69 32.53 18.15
N ALA A 71 20.13 31.58 18.96
CA ALA A 71 20.03 31.61 20.41
C ALA A 71 21.36 31.23 21.09
N PRO A 72 22.52 31.82 20.69
CA PRO A 72 23.84 31.38 21.14
C PRO A 72 23.97 31.44 22.67
N ASP A 73 23.34 32.46 23.22
CA ASP A 73 23.28 32.84 24.60
C ASP A 73 22.48 31.83 25.45
N PHE A 74 21.46 31.19 24.88
CA PHE A 74 20.75 30.06 25.48
C PHE A 74 21.48 28.73 25.21
N TYR A 75 22.05 28.59 24.02
CA TYR A 75 22.80 27.41 23.60
C TYR A 75 23.98 27.14 24.54
N ASP A 76 24.67 28.19 25.01
CA ASP A 76 25.76 28.09 25.98
C ASP A 76 25.33 27.57 27.37
N TRP A 77 24.03 27.56 27.68
CA TRP A 77 23.51 26.94 28.92
C TRP A 77 23.32 25.43 28.82
N ILE A 78 23.45 24.84 27.62
CA ILE A 78 23.30 23.40 27.42
C ILE A 78 24.49 22.67 28.06
N ALA A 79 24.26 22.08 29.24
CA ALA A 79 25.30 21.40 30.00
C ALA A 79 25.76 20.08 29.36
N GLN A 80 24.85 19.36 28.68
CA GLN A 80 25.13 18.07 28.07
C GLN A 80 24.40 17.92 26.74
N ARG A 81 25.08 17.30 25.76
CA ARG A 81 24.51 16.96 24.47
C ARG A 81 24.71 15.49 24.21
N HIS A 82 23.61 14.80 23.88
CA HIS A 82 23.60 13.38 23.56
C HIS A 82 23.03 13.19 22.17
N GLU A 83 23.83 12.65 21.25
CA GLU A 83 23.35 12.32 19.92
C GLU A 83 22.58 11.00 19.96
N CYS A 84 21.27 11.08 19.71
CA CYS A 84 20.41 9.91 19.64
C CYS A 84 20.27 9.48 18.18
N PRO A 85 20.65 8.23 17.81
CA PRO A 85 20.39 7.75 16.47
C PRO A 85 18.88 7.73 16.20
N PRO A 86 18.44 7.87 14.93
CA PRO A 86 17.02 7.79 14.59
C PRO A 86 16.41 6.48 15.09
N GLY A 87 15.55 6.58 16.08
CA GLY A 87 14.79 5.45 16.59
C GLY A 87 13.81 4.91 15.56
N VAL A 88 13.26 3.73 15.85
CA VAL A 88 12.09 3.19 15.14
C VAL A 88 10.86 3.37 16.00
N ALA A 89 9.69 3.46 15.37
CA ALA A 89 8.42 3.49 16.09
C ALA A 89 8.25 2.20 16.90
N GLU A 90 8.28 2.29 18.24
CA GLU A 90 8.21 1.12 19.12
C GLU A 90 6.93 0.30 18.88
N HIS A 91 5.79 0.97 18.66
CA HIS A 91 4.52 0.32 18.37
C HIS A 91 4.58 -0.55 17.09
N ALA A 92 5.36 -0.13 16.08
CA ALA A 92 5.57 -0.91 14.86
C ALA A 92 6.44 -2.14 15.12
N VAL A 93 7.51 -1.98 15.93
CA VAL A 93 8.35 -3.10 16.41
C VAL A 93 7.50 -4.13 17.17
N PHE A 94 6.65 -3.69 18.09
CA PHE A 94 5.73 -4.57 18.81
C PHE A 94 4.74 -5.24 17.86
N GLY A 95 4.20 -4.50 16.89
CA GLY A 95 3.33 -5.02 15.84
C GLY A 95 3.95 -6.21 15.09
N ILE A 96 5.19 -6.06 14.62
CA ILE A 96 5.88 -7.12 13.86
C ILE A 96 6.09 -8.36 14.74
N ARG A 97 6.53 -8.14 15.98
CA ARG A 97 6.73 -9.23 16.96
C ARG A 97 5.43 -9.97 17.25
N GLN A 98 4.31 -9.26 17.39
CA GLN A 98 3.01 -9.86 17.62
C GLN A 98 2.46 -10.58 16.39
N ALA A 99 2.60 -10.01 15.19
CA ALA A 99 2.22 -10.66 13.94
C ALA A 99 2.90 -12.04 13.79
N LEU A 100 4.20 -12.13 14.08
CA LEU A 100 4.93 -13.38 14.07
C LEU A 100 4.43 -14.37 15.13
N ARG A 101 4.21 -13.91 16.37
CA ARG A 101 3.68 -14.75 17.46
C ARG A 101 2.31 -15.32 17.12
N CYS A 102 1.47 -14.53 16.46
CA CYS A 102 0.12 -14.93 16.03
C CYS A 102 0.12 -15.76 14.74
N ARG A 103 1.29 -15.96 14.10
CA ARG A 103 1.42 -16.57 12.78
C ARG A 103 0.49 -15.90 11.75
N ALA A 104 0.43 -14.57 11.79
CA ALA A 104 -0.36 -13.79 10.85
C ALA A 104 0.04 -14.13 9.40
N PRO A 105 -0.91 -14.11 8.44
CA PRO A 105 -0.65 -14.47 7.05
C PRO A 105 0.39 -13.55 6.40
N GLY A 106 0.37 -12.28 6.80
CA GLY A 106 1.39 -11.29 6.53
C GLY A 106 1.14 -10.04 7.37
N ILE A 107 1.97 -9.04 7.13
CA ILE A 107 1.92 -7.73 7.75
C ILE A 107 1.56 -6.73 6.67
N LEU A 108 0.55 -5.90 6.93
CA LEU A 108 0.29 -4.69 6.15
C LEU A 108 0.99 -3.55 6.89
N PHE A 109 2.05 -3.04 6.29
CA PHE A 109 2.85 -1.96 6.81
C PHE A 109 2.43 -0.67 6.10
N VAL A 110 1.69 0.16 6.80
CA VAL A 110 1.09 1.39 6.26
C VAL A 110 2.04 2.55 6.54
N TYR A 111 2.43 3.23 5.48
CA TYR A 111 3.15 4.50 5.54
C TYR A 111 2.19 5.60 5.10
N GLY A 112 2.21 6.76 5.74
CA GLY A 112 1.37 7.90 5.37
C GLY A 112 1.93 8.67 4.18
N ASP A 113 1.05 9.50 3.62
CA ASP A 113 1.22 10.10 2.31
C ASP A 113 2.21 11.28 2.30
N GLU A 114 2.42 11.94 3.44
CA GLU A 114 2.82 13.35 3.42
C GLU A 114 4.31 13.65 3.21
N TYR A 115 5.25 12.69 3.35
CA TYR A 115 6.66 13.11 3.48
C TYR A 115 7.73 12.34 2.72
N THR A 116 7.41 11.24 2.03
CA THR A 116 8.45 10.52 1.28
C THR A 116 7.88 9.90 0.02
N SER A 117 7.84 10.68 -1.07
CA SER A 117 7.76 10.13 -2.42
C SER A 117 8.96 9.22 -2.71
N ASP A 118 10.07 9.41 -1.99
CA ASP A 118 11.24 8.55 -2.03
C ASP A 118 10.95 7.14 -1.53
N ARG A 119 10.85 6.22 -2.48
CA ARG A 119 10.70 4.79 -2.27
C ARG A 119 11.81 4.18 -1.43
N GLN A 120 13.05 4.66 -1.58
CA GLN A 120 14.20 4.09 -0.88
C GLN A 120 14.13 4.39 0.62
N ALA A 121 13.81 5.63 0.99
CA ALA A 121 13.59 6.01 2.38
C ALA A 121 12.49 5.18 3.07
N ARG A 122 11.40 4.87 2.38
CA ARG A 122 10.33 4.00 2.92
C ARG A 122 10.82 2.57 3.16
N ILE A 123 11.53 1.99 2.19
CA ILE A 123 12.13 0.65 2.31
C ILE A 123 13.09 0.59 3.50
N GLU A 124 13.99 1.57 3.63
CA GLU A 124 14.96 1.63 4.73
C GLU A 124 14.30 1.73 6.10
N ARG A 125 13.18 2.48 6.19
CA ARG A 125 12.40 2.60 7.42
C ARG A 125 11.79 1.27 7.84
N VAL A 126 11.19 0.53 6.89
CA VAL A 126 10.69 -0.83 7.13
C VAL A 126 11.81 -1.77 7.56
N GLU A 127 12.94 -1.75 6.87
CA GLU A 127 14.09 -2.61 7.18
C GLU A 127 14.70 -2.32 8.55
N ARG A 128 14.75 -1.05 8.96
CA ARG A 128 15.20 -0.64 10.30
C ARG A 128 14.25 -1.17 11.37
N THR A 129 12.95 -0.93 11.19
CA THR A 129 11.90 -1.41 12.11
C THR A 129 11.89 -2.93 12.20
N PHE A 130 12.08 -3.62 11.07
CA PHE A 130 12.14 -5.06 11.02
C PHE A 130 13.39 -5.63 11.71
N ARG A 131 14.57 -5.04 11.49
CA ARG A 131 15.81 -5.47 12.16
C ARG A 131 15.71 -5.33 13.67
N GLU A 132 15.10 -4.25 14.14
CA GLU A 132 14.84 -4.05 15.58
C GLU A 132 13.81 -5.07 16.11
N ALA A 133 12.75 -5.35 15.34
CA ALA A 133 11.74 -6.32 15.73
C ALA A 133 12.27 -7.76 15.79
N LEU A 134 13.06 -8.15 14.80
CA LEU A 134 13.51 -9.53 14.56
C LEU A 134 15.00 -9.59 14.19
N PRO A 135 15.93 -9.36 15.16
CA PRO A 135 17.36 -9.38 14.91
C PRO A 135 17.83 -10.69 14.24
N GLY A 136 18.74 -10.58 13.27
CA GLY A 136 19.31 -11.72 12.54
C GLY A 136 18.37 -12.38 11.51
N ARG A 137 17.16 -11.86 11.29
CA ARG A 137 16.28 -12.29 10.20
C ARG A 137 16.53 -11.45 8.95
N ALA A 138 16.40 -12.10 7.78
CA ALA A 138 16.53 -11.44 6.49
C ALA A 138 15.16 -11.10 5.88
N ILE A 139 15.10 -9.97 5.18
CA ILE A 139 14.02 -9.60 4.26
C ILE A 139 14.55 -9.74 2.82
N ARG A 140 13.71 -10.23 1.92
CA ARG A 140 13.90 -10.17 0.48
C ARG A 140 12.81 -9.32 -0.13
N TRP A 141 13.20 -8.21 -0.75
CA TRP A 141 12.28 -7.35 -1.48
C TRP A 141 11.93 -7.96 -2.84
N ILE A 142 10.65 -7.90 -3.18
CA ILE A 142 10.09 -8.41 -4.42
C ILE A 142 9.41 -7.25 -5.12
N ASN A 143 9.71 -7.07 -6.40
CA ASN A 143 9.09 -6.03 -7.21
C ASN A 143 7.76 -6.56 -7.77
N ALA A 144 6.63 -5.99 -7.34
CA ALA A 144 5.30 -6.34 -7.86
C ALA A 144 5.14 -6.09 -9.37
N ASN A 145 5.98 -5.23 -9.96
CA ASN A 145 5.94 -4.95 -11.40
C ASN A 145 6.64 -6.01 -12.25
N ASN A 146 7.40 -6.93 -11.63
CA ASN A 146 7.99 -8.05 -12.37
C ASN A 146 6.90 -8.95 -12.93
N HIS A 147 7.18 -9.68 -14.01
CA HIS A 147 6.27 -10.70 -14.55
C HIS A 147 5.84 -11.71 -13.47
N TYR A 148 4.58 -12.15 -13.49
CA TYR A 148 3.99 -12.87 -12.36
C TYR A 148 4.75 -14.15 -11.99
N ALA A 149 5.16 -14.92 -13.00
CA ALA A 149 5.98 -16.12 -12.81
C ALA A 149 7.30 -15.82 -12.06
N ARG A 150 7.91 -14.65 -12.29
CA ARG A 150 9.12 -14.23 -11.59
C ARG A 150 8.84 -13.91 -10.12
N ILE A 151 7.72 -13.25 -9.82
CA ILE A 151 7.29 -12.98 -8.43
C ILE A 151 7.11 -14.31 -7.67
N VAL A 152 6.38 -15.28 -8.24
CA VAL A 152 6.18 -16.60 -7.64
C VAL A 152 7.52 -17.31 -7.41
N TYR A 153 8.43 -17.25 -8.38
CA TYR A 153 9.78 -17.81 -8.27
C TYR A 153 10.59 -17.17 -7.14
N ASP A 154 10.61 -15.83 -7.06
CA ASP A 154 11.33 -15.09 -6.03
C ASP A 154 10.78 -15.41 -4.62
N ILE A 155 9.45 -15.53 -4.46
CA ILE A 155 8.81 -15.94 -3.19
C ILE A 155 9.20 -17.36 -2.81
N THR A 156 9.19 -18.28 -3.77
CA THR A 156 9.48 -19.71 -3.55
C THR A 156 10.95 -19.89 -3.16
N THR A 157 11.86 -19.20 -3.85
CA THR A 157 13.31 -19.30 -3.60
C THR A 157 13.78 -18.50 -2.38
N ALA A 158 12.95 -17.62 -1.81
CA ALA A 158 13.29 -16.88 -0.59
C ALA A 158 13.45 -17.78 0.65
N GLY A 159 13.04 -19.05 0.59
CA GLY A 159 13.24 -20.02 1.68
C GLY A 159 12.64 -19.53 3.00
N ARG A 160 13.48 -19.38 4.03
CA ARG A 160 13.05 -18.93 5.37
C ARG A 160 13.03 -17.41 5.55
N ALA A 161 13.60 -16.63 4.62
CA ALA A 161 13.60 -15.17 4.67
C ALA A 161 12.17 -14.64 4.63
N TRP A 162 11.95 -13.46 5.19
CA TRP A 162 10.72 -12.71 4.98
C TRP A 162 10.70 -12.18 3.55
N VAL A 163 9.52 -12.09 2.95
CA VAL A 163 9.35 -11.43 1.65
C VAL A 163 8.63 -10.11 1.87
N ALA A 164 9.13 -9.04 1.29
CA ALA A 164 8.52 -7.73 1.37
C ALA A 164 8.22 -7.21 -0.04
N CYS A 165 7.14 -6.47 -0.19
CA CYS A 165 6.78 -5.82 -1.44
C CYS A 165 6.30 -4.40 -1.16
N ASP A 166 6.85 -3.44 -1.91
CA ASP A 166 6.36 -2.07 -1.98
C ASP A 166 5.29 -2.00 -3.06
N THR A 167 4.09 -1.59 -2.67
CA THR A 167 2.90 -1.60 -3.53
C THR A 167 2.23 -0.24 -3.50
N VAL A 168 2.00 0.32 -4.67
CA VAL A 168 1.37 1.64 -4.87
C VAL A 168 -0.07 1.54 -5.39
N SER A 169 -0.54 0.33 -5.70
CA SER A 169 -1.90 0.10 -6.20
C SER A 169 -2.51 -1.19 -5.64
N SER A 170 -3.84 -1.24 -5.60
CA SER A 170 -4.60 -2.45 -5.22
C SER A 170 -4.24 -3.64 -6.09
N SER A 171 -4.06 -3.44 -7.40
CA SER A 171 -3.64 -4.48 -8.34
C SER A 171 -2.29 -5.12 -7.95
N GLN A 172 -1.30 -4.31 -7.53
CA GLN A 172 -0.02 -4.84 -7.07
C GLN A 172 -0.15 -5.63 -5.75
N VAL A 173 -1.03 -5.19 -4.85
CA VAL A 173 -1.34 -5.90 -3.61
C VAL A 173 -1.94 -7.28 -3.91
N GLU A 174 -3.01 -7.33 -4.72
CA GLU A 174 -3.66 -8.58 -5.14
C GLU A 174 -2.66 -9.54 -5.78
N ARG A 175 -1.87 -9.04 -6.73
CA ARG A 175 -0.84 -9.79 -7.43
C ARG A 175 0.17 -10.42 -6.49
N PHE A 176 0.69 -9.66 -5.52
CA PHE A 176 1.63 -10.20 -4.54
C PHE A 176 0.97 -11.24 -3.64
N ARG A 177 -0.28 -11.01 -3.21
CA ARG A 177 -1.03 -11.96 -2.37
C ARG A 177 -1.33 -13.27 -3.10
N TRP A 178 -1.73 -13.21 -4.36
CA TRP A 178 -1.92 -14.41 -5.18
C TRP A 178 -0.60 -15.15 -5.38
N ALA A 179 0.51 -14.43 -5.58
CA ALA A 179 1.83 -15.05 -5.68
C ALA A 179 2.26 -15.75 -4.36
N LEU A 180 1.96 -15.17 -3.20
CA LEU A 180 2.16 -15.82 -1.89
C LEU A 180 1.32 -17.10 -1.77
N ALA A 181 0.05 -17.04 -2.14
CA ALA A 181 -0.87 -18.18 -2.10
C ALA A 181 -0.41 -19.30 -3.06
N GLN A 182 0.00 -18.95 -4.29
CA GLN A 182 0.56 -19.89 -5.25
C GLN A 182 1.86 -20.52 -4.75
N ALA A 183 2.74 -19.74 -4.11
CA ALA A 183 3.97 -20.25 -3.50
C ALA A 183 3.71 -21.03 -2.19
N ARG A 184 2.45 -21.16 -1.75
CA ARG A 184 2.03 -21.77 -0.47
C ARG A 184 2.70 -21.14 0.74
N ARG A 185 3.07 -19.86 0.64
CA ARG A 185 3.67 -19.10 1.73
C ARG A 185 2.57 -18.53 2.61
N LYS A 186 2.39 -19.13 3.77
CA LYS A 186 1.30 -18.80 4.70
C LYS A 186 1.62 -17.71 5.72
N THR A 187 2.89 -17.32 5.86
CA THR A 187 3.36 -16.34 6.85
C THR A 187 4.63 -15.67 6.30
N ARG A 188 5.18 -14.69 7.04
CA ARG A 188 6.45 -14.03 6.73
C ARG A 188 6.41 -13.22 5.42
N ALA A 189 5.35 -12.45 5.28
CA ALA A 189 5.18 -11.48 4.21
C ALA A 189 4.95 -10.09 4.82
N ILE A 190 5.51 -9.06 4.18
CA ILE A 190 5.26 -7.65 4.49
C ILE A 190 4.79 -6.99 3.19
N LEU A 191 3.65 -6.32 3.25
CA LEU A 191 3.11 -5.48 2.21
C LEU A 191 3.23 -4.04 2.67
N LEU A 192 4.00 -3.24 1.95
CA LEU A 192 4.13 -1.81 2.21
C LEU A 192 3.11 -1.08 1.33
N VAL A 193 2.17 -0.36 1.95
CA VAL A 193 1.04 0.32 1.27
C VAL A 193 0.88 1.77 1.75
N PRO A 194 0.43 2.70 0.87
CA PRO A 194 0.25 4.11 1.23
C PRO A 194 -0.95 4.36 2.14
N HIS A 195 -2.01 3.54 2.06
CA HIS A 195 -3.17 3.70 2.94
C HIS A 195 -3.77 2.37 3.34
N PHE A 196 -4.59 2.43 4.39
CA PHE A 196 -5.34 1.31 4.91
C PHE A 196 -6.43 0.86 3.94
N TYR A 197 -6.29 -0.35 3.41
CA TYR A 197 -7.33 -0.93 2.55
C TYR A 197 -7.73 -2.37 2.89
N GLU A 198 -7.12 -3.04 3.89
CA GLU A 198 -7.29 -4.50 4.00
C GLU A 198 -7.41 -5.09 5.42
N ASP A 199 -8.39 -6.00 5.57
CA ASP A 199 -8.77 -6.63 6.85
C ASP A 199 -8.05 -7.96 7.17
N ARG A 200 -7.29 -8.52 6.22
CA ARG A 200 -6.69 -9.86 6.36
C ARG A 200 -5.27 -9.88 6.88
N TYR A 201 -4.54 -8.78 6.76
CA TYR A 201 -3.14 -8.72 7.15
C TYR A 201 -3.01 -8.11 8.54
N TRP A 202 -1.88 -8.38 9.19
CA TRP A 202 -1.60 -7.75 10.48
C TRP A 202 -1.23 -6.29 10.25
N ASN A 203 -2.05 -5.38 10.74
CA ASN A 203 -1.92 -3.99 10.41
C ASN A 203 -0.91 -3.31 11.33
N ILE A 204 0.05 -2.65 10.73
CA ILE A 204 1.11 -1.90 11.39
C ILE A 204 1.22 -0.57 10.65
N SER A 205 1.16 0.53 11.38
CA SER A 205 1.74 1.79 10.91
C SER A 205 3.04 2.01 11.66
N ASP A 206 4.02 2.62 11.00
CA ASP A 206 5.15 3.26 11.68
C ASP A 206 5.04 4.78 11.68
N ASP A 207 3.99 5.31 11.06
CA ASP A 207 3.76 6.73 11.01
C ASP A 207 3.27 7.28 12.35
N VAL A 208 3.86 8.42 12.68
CA VAL A 208 3.39 9.36 13.68
C VAL A 208 2.42 10.28 12.95
N TRP A 209 1.14 9.92 12.90
CA TRP A 209 0.13 10.62 12.10
C TRP A 209 -0.16 12.04 12.61
N ILE A 210 0.36 12.40 13.78
CA ILE A 210 0.00 13.64 14.47
C ILE A 210 1.27 14.28 15.02
N HIS A 211 1.54 15.52 14.60
CA HIS A 211 2.60 16.34 15.18
C HIS A 211 2.37 16.48 16.69
N LEU A 212 3.44 16.52 17.51
CA LEU A 212 3.29 16.56 18.97
C LEU A 212 2.37 17.71 19.42
N GLN A 213 2.54 18.91 18.85
CA GLN A 213 1.71 20.08 19.14
C GLN A 213 0.22 19.80 18.84
N SER A 214 -0.10 19.25 17.67
CA SER A 214 -1.49 18.92 17.30
C SER A 214 -2.07 17.83 18.20
N ALA A 215 -1.27 16.83 18.58
CA ALA A 215 -1.71 15.80 19.53
C ALA A 215 -2.01 16.41 20.90
N MET A 216 -1.18 17.35 21.35
CA MET A 216 -1.38 18.06 22.60
C MET A 216 -2.66 18.91 22.58
N GLU A 217 -2.90 19.67 21.51
CA GLU A 217 -4.11 20.48 21.33
C GLU A 217 -5.36 19.60 21.35
N CYS A 218 -5.41 18.53 20.54
CA CYS A 218 -6.56 17.62 20.53
C CYS A 218 -6.81 16.94 21.88
N LEU A 219 -5.75 16.59 22.62
CA LEU A 219 -5.89 15.99 23.96
C LEU A 219 -6.36 17.02 24.99
N ALA A 220 -5.86 18.27 24.92
CA ALA A 220 -6.30 19.36 25.79
C ALA A 220 -7.79 19.68 25.56
N ASP A 221 -8.22 19.76 24.30
CA ASP A 221 -9.62 19.96 23.92
C ASP A 221 -10.53 18.81 24.40
N ALA A 222 -9.97 17.61 24.52
CA ALA A 222 -10.64 16.45 25.09
C ALA A 222 -10.69 16.44 26.63
N GLY A 223 -10.09 17.43 27.30
CA GLY A 223 -10.06 17.57 28.75
C GLY A 223 -8.83 17.00 29.45
N ALA A 224 -7.75 16.68 28.72
CA ALA A 224 -6.48 16.27 29.35
C ALA A 224 -5.86 17.44 30.14
N ARG A 225 -5.45 17.17 31.37
CA ARG A 225 -4.67 18.05 32.24
C ARG A 225 -3.20 18.08 31.83
N HIS A 226 -2.63 16.93 31.43
CA HIS A 226 -1.24 16.83 31.00
C HIS A 226 -1.14 16.25 29.57
N PRO A 227 -1.67 16.97 28.56
CA PRO A 227 -1.77 16.48 27.19
C PRO A 227 -0.41 16.06 26.60
N GLY A 228 0.67 16.79 26.92
CA GLY A 228 2.03 16.44 26.48
C GLY A 228 2.52 15.10 27.00
N ARG A 229 2.19 14.74 28.26
CA ARG A 229 2.59 13.46 28.85
C ARG A 229 1.88 12.29 28.17
N LEU A 230 0.56 12.42 27.97
CA LEU A 230 -0.25 11.43 27.25
C LEU A 230 0.27 11.25 25.82
N ALA A 231 0.51 12.35 25.10
CA ALA A 231 1.03 12.31 23.74
C ALA A 231 2.39 11.61 23.68
N ALA A 232 3.35 12.00 24.53
CA ALA A 232 4.69 11.42 24.55
C ALA A 232 4.70 9.93 24.96
N VAL A 233 3.90 9.53 25.96
CA VAL A 233 3.83 8.13 26.42
C VAL A 233 3.14 7.23 25.41
N SER A 234 2.17 7.74 24.65
CA SER A 234 1.55 7.00 23.54
C SER A 234 2.50 6.74 22.37
N GLY A 235 3.69 7.34 22.37
CA GLY A 235 4.63 7.29 21.25
C GLY A 235 4.09 7.97 19.99
N LEU A 236 3.12 8.88 20.16
CA LEU A 236 2.40 9.58 19.09
C LEU A 236 1.77 8.64 18.04
N GLU A 237 1.39 7.43 18.44
CA GLU A 237 0.63 6.53 17.58
C GLU A 237 -0.78 7.11 17.36
N GLY A 238 -1.11 7.50 16.12
CA GLY A 238 -2.34 8.23 15.81
C GLY A 238 -3.63 7.53 16.28
N MET A 239 -3.70 6.21 16.14
CA MET A 239 -4.85 5.44 16.64
C MET A 239 -4.95 5.45 18.18
N VAL A 240 -3.82 5.48 18.88
CA VAL A 240 -3.81 5.57 20.35
C VAL A 240 -4.25 6.97 20.80
N ILE A 241 -3.76 8.02 20.16
CA ILE A 241 -4.19 9.40 20.44
C ILE A 241 -5.70 9.54 20.25
N ARG A 242 -6.24 9.01 19.15
CA ARG A 242 -7.69 9.00 18.90
C ARG A 242 -8.47 8.31 20.03
N TYR A 243 -8.01 7.15 20.49
CA TYR A 243 -8.67 6.46 21.60
C TYR A 243 -8.52 7.19 22.93
N LEU A 244 -7.40 7.87 23.18
CA LEU A 244 -7.24 8.71 24.37
C LEU A 244 -8.25 9.85 24.37
N ILE A 245 -8.43 10.54 23.24
CA ILE A 245 -9.46 11.59 23.07
C ILE A 245 -10.85 11.04 23.39
N GLU A 246 -11.24 9.93 22.75
CA GLU A 246 -12.56 9.31 22.93
C GLU A 246 -12.79 8.79 24.37
N LEU A 247 -11.72 8.34 25.06
CA LEU A 247 -11.79 7.92 26.46
C LEU A 247 -11.93 9.11 27.41
N LEU A 248 -11.17 10.18 27.20
CA LEU A 248 -11.25 11.41 28.02
C LEU A 248 -12.62 12.07 27.90
N GLN A 249 -13.18 12.14 26.69
CA GLN A 249 -14.56 12.63 26.44
C GLN A 249 -15.65 11.79 27.11
N ARG A 250 -15.31 10.60 27.61
CA ARG A 250 -16.17 9.70 28.39
C ARG A 250 -15.80 9.66 29.87
N ASP A 251 -15.13 10.70 30.34
CA ASP A 251 -14.72 10.91 31.73
C ASP A 251 -13.81 9.80 32.30
N TYR A 252 -13.05 9.11 31.45
CA TYR A 252 -12.02 8.20 31.95
C TYR A 252 -10.88 9.03 32.60
N PRO A 253 -10.48 8.73 33.85
CA PRO A 253 -9.48 9.52 34.54
C PRO A 253 -8.11 9.39 33.86
N GLU A 254 -7.49 10.53 33.55
CA GLU A 254 -6.20 10.64 32.86
C GLU A 254 -5.12 9.82 33.54
N GLU A 255 -5.00 9.91 34.86
CA GLU A 255 -4.00 9.20 35.65
C GLU A 255 -4.16 7.68 35.49
N GLY A 256 -5.40 7.21 35.35
CA GLY A 256 -5.72 5.82 35.08
C GLY A 256 -5.33 5.39 33.66
N LEU A 257 -5.47 6.27 32.66
CA LEU A 257 -5.03 6.03 31.28
C LEU A 257 -3.49 5.95 31.22
N LEU A 258 -2.82 6.94 31.79
CA LEU A 258 -1.36 7.03 31.85
C LEU A 258 -0.75 5.82 32.56
N ALA A 259 -1.27 5.45 33.74
CA ALA A 259 -0.80 4.29 34.48
C ALA A 259 -0.96 2.97 33.69
N SER A 260 -2.00 2.86 32.87
CA SER A 260 -2.22 1.66 32.03
C SER A 260 -1.20 1.57 30.91
N MET A 261 -0.86 2.69 30.26
CA MET A 261 0.20 2.75 29.26
C MET A 261 1.58 2.45 29.86
N LEU A 262 1.91 3.05 31.01
CA LEU A 262 3.24 2.91 31.63
C LEU A 262 3.54 1.49 32.10
N ARG A 263 2.52 0.76 32.60
CA ARG A 263 2.64 -0.65 33.03
C ARG A 263 2.86 -1.64 31.88
N SER A 264 2.53 -1.26 30.65
CA SER A 264 2.69 -2.13 29.48
C SER A 264 4.00 -1.86 28.76
N ALA A 265 4.62 -2.90 28.19
CA ALA A 265 5.76 -2.71 27.29
C ALA A 265 5.35 -1.92 26.03
N ASP A 266 4.15 -2.19 25.51
CA ASP A 266 3.50 -1.50 24.39
C ASP A 266 2.39 -0.59 24.95
N PRO A 267 2.58 0.75 24.98
CA PRO A 267 1.62 1.70 25.54
C PRO A 267 0.21 1.55 24.95
N GLY A 268 0.11 1.43 23.62
CA GLY A 268 -1.18 1.25 22.94
C GLY A 268 -1.89 -0.03 23.36
N ALA A 269 -1.15 -1.14 23.48
CA ALA A 269 -1.71 -2.38 24.02
C ALA A 269 -2.17 -2.25 25.49
N GLY A 270 -1.49 -1.42 26.29
CA GLY A 270 -1.83 -1.16 27.69
C GLY A 270 -3.19 -0.47 27.88
N LEU A 271 -3.67 0.28 26.88
CA LEU A 271 -4.98 0.94 26.90
C LEU A 271 -6.15 0.04 26.49
N CYS A 272 -5.87 -1.14 25.92
CA CYS A 272 -6.89 -1.90 25.21
C CYS A 272 -8.02 -2.41 26.10
N GLU A 273 -7.77 -2.71 27.37
CA GLU A 273 -8.84 -3.08 28.30
C GLU A 273 -9.87 -1.96 28.46
N LYS A 274 -9.40 -0.71 28.51
CA LYS A 274 -10.27 0.47 28.61
C LYS A 274 -10.98 0.77 27.30
N ILE A 275 -10.29 0.62 26.16
CA ILE A 275 -10.88 0.78 24.82
C ILE A 275 -12.05 -0.21 24.64
N LEU A 276 -11.85 -1.47 25.04
CA LEU A 276 -12.87 -2.52 24.96
C LEU A 276 -13.99 -2.32 25.99
N SER A 277 -13.68 -1.94 27.23
CA SER A 277 -14.71 -1.69 28.26
C SER A 277 -15.59 -0.49 27.92
N ALA A 278 -15.03 0.51 27.24
CA ALA A 278 -15.77 1.65 26.72
C ALA A 278 -16.57 1.31 25.45
N GLY A 279 -16.36 0.16 24.81
CA GLY A 279 -17.01 -0.18 23.55
C GLY A 279 -16.56 0.69 22.36
N LEU A 280 -15.37 1.30 22.44
CA LEU A 280 -14.78 2.11 21.37
C LEU A 280 -14.22 1.25 20.23
N ALA A 281 -13.82 0.02 20.54
CA ALA A 281 -13.54 -1.01 19.56
C ALA A 281 -14.59 -2.11 19.69
N ARG A 282 -15.17 -2.52 18.55
CA ARG A 282 -16.06 -3.69 18.52
C ARG A 282 -15.28 -4.90 19.02
N ASN A 283 -15.99 -5.81 19.70
CA ASN A 283 -15.40 -7.07 20.09
C ASN A 283 -14.81 -7.75 18.83
N PRO A 284 -13.53 -8.17 18.83
CA PRO A 284 -12.85 -8.81 17.69
C PRO A 284 -13.60 -10.02 17.11
N ILE A 285 -14.55 -10.59 17.85
CA ILE A 285 -15.43 -11.69 17.41
C ILE A 285 -16.50 -11.20 16.42
N GLN A 286 -16.86 -9.91 16.43
CA GLN A 286 -18.00 -9.33 15.71
C GLN A 286 -17.65 -8.39 14.55
N GLY A 287 -16.37 -8.05 14.35
CA GLY A 287 -15.93 -7.08 13.34
C GLY A 287 -14.86 -7.64 12.40
N LEU A 288 -14.83 -7.11 11.16
CA LEU A 288 -13.80 -7.40 10.16
C LEU A 288 -12.48 -6.66 10.47
N PHE A 289 -12.57 -5.41 10.92
CA PHE A 289 -11.43 -4.58 11.29
C PHE A 289 -11.11 -4.63 12.79
N ILE A 290 -9.85 -4.90 13.15
CA ILE A 290 -9.34 -4.77 14.52
C ILE A 290 -8.28 -3.68 14.53
N PRO A 291 -8.49 -2.57 15.26
CA PRO A 291 -7.52 -1.48 15.38
C PRO A 291 -6.15 -1.97 15.85
N PRO A 292 -5.02 -1.41 15.36
CA PRO A 292 -3.68 -1.92 15.67
C PRO A 292 -3.37 -2.06 17.17
N PRO A 293 -3.71 -1.10 18.06
CA PRO A 293 -3.48 -1.27 19.50
C PRO A 293 -4.21 -2.51 20.05
N VAL A 294 -5.48 -2.64 19.70
CA VAL A 294 -6.35 -3.75 20.10
C VAL A 294 -5.85 -5.07 19.52
N GLN A 295 -5.38 -5.06 18.27
CA GLN A 295 -4.77 -6.20 17.60
C GLN A 295 -3.52 -6.67 18.36
N ARG A 296 -2.63 -5.75 18.76
CA ARG A 296 -1.41 -6.06 19.52
C ARG A 296 -1.70 -6.57 20.93
N TYR A 297 -2.68 -6.01 21.64
CA TYR A 297 -3.13 -6.52 22.94
C TYR A 297 -3.70 -7.93 22.83
N LEU A 298 -4.61 -8.12 21.88
CA LEU A 298 -5.35 -9.37 21.74
C LEU A 298 -4.58 -10.48 21.02
N GLY A 299 -3.41 -10.22 20.42
CA GLY A 299 -2.70 -11.20 19.59
C GLY A 299 -2.59 -12.61 20.21
N LYS A 300 -2.32 -12.70 21.51
CA LYS A 300 -2.29 -13.99 22.24
C LYS A 300 -3.66 -14.70 22.27
N ARG A 301 -4.77 -13.95 22.35
CA ARG A 301 -6.15 -14.47 22.36
C ARG A 301 -6.71 -14.69 20.93
N ILE A 302 -6.35 -13.85 19.96
CA ILE A 302 -6.80 -13.92 18.56
C ILE A 302 -6.10 -15.04 17.77
N GLY A 303 -4.81 -15.31 18.02
CA GLY A 303 -4.07 -16.38 17.34
C GLY A 303 -4.72 -17.77 17.52
N LEU A 304 -5.43 -17.96 18.64
CA LEU A 304 -6.21 -19.15 18.96
C LEU A 304 -7.63 -19.19 18.35
N TRP A 305 -8.12 -18.09 17.77
CA TRP A 305 -9.50 -17.98 17.29
C TRP A 305 -9.63 -17.71 15.79
N ARG A 306 -9.01 -16.65 15.26
CA ARG A 306 -9.19 -16.24 13.85
C ARG A 306 -8.40 -17.07 12.84
N TRP A 307 -7.24 -17.59 13.25
CA TRP A 307 -6.27 -18.22 12.34
C TRP A 307 -6.16 -19.75 12.50
N SER A 308 -6.67 -20.28 13.61
CA SER A 308 -6.62 -21.70 13.97
C SER A 308 -7.98 -22.42 13.87
N ARG A 309 -9.12 -21.71 13.84
CA ARG A 309 -10.34 -22.29 13.26
C ARG A 309 -10.13 -22.40 11.76
N ARG A 310 -9.70 -23.59 11.36
CA ARG A 310 -9.86 -24.09 9.99
C ARG A 310 -11.27 -23.71 9.49
N PRO A 311 -11.42 -22.88 8.45
CA PRO A 311 -12.67 -22.81 7.72
C PRO A 311 -12.82 -24.08 6.86
N THR A 312 -12.78 -25.28 7.43
CA THR A 312 -12.73 -26.56 6.67
C THR A 312 -13.96 -27.44 6.92
N ARG A 313 -15.03 -26.94 7.53
CA ARG A 313 -16.31 -27.68 7.55
C ARG A 313 -17.49 -26.75 7.41
N GLU A 314 -17.49 -25.65 8.16
CA GLU A 314 -18.50 -24.62 7.92
C GLU A 314 -18.25 -23.96 6.57
N ALA A 315 -17.07 -23.39 6.27
CA ALA A 315 -16.86 -22.75 4.96
C ALA A 315 -16.94 -23.71 3.76
N GLU A 316 -16.78 -25.02 3.97
CA GLU A 316 -17.08 -26.04 2.95
C GLU A 316 -18.60 -26.24 2.81
N ARG A 317 -19.36 -26.31 3.91
CA ARG A 317 -20.84 -26.25 3.88
C ARG A 317 -21.41 -24.95 3.32
N TRP A 318 -20.75 -23.81 3.52
CA TRP A 318 -21.15 -22.51 2.97
C TRP A 318 -20.79 -22.36 1.49
N LEU A 319 -19.94 -23.24 0.94
CA LEU A 319 -19.68 -23.37 -0.49
C LEU A 319 -20.60 -24.41 -1.15
N GLU A 320 -21.20 -25.31 -0.36
CA GLU A 320 -22.24 -26.25 -0.79
C GLU A 320 -23.66 -25.64 -0.75
N LEU A 321 -23.81 -24.42 -0.23
CA LEU A 321 -25.09 -23.71 -0.18
C LEU A 321 -25.09 -22.56 -1.19
N ASP A 322 -26.04 -22.70 -2.12
CA ASP A 322 -26.43 -21.89 -3.28
C ASP A 322 -25.63 -22.09 -4.57
N ASP A 323 -26.33 -22.67 -5.56
CA ASP A 323 -25.98 -22.69 -7.00
C ASP A 323 -25.76 -21.27 -7.57
N ASP A 324 -26.10 -20.22 -6.81
CA ASP A 324 -25.88 -18.81 -7.13
C ASP A 324 -24.57 -18.22 -6.54
N GLY A 325 -23.80 -18.98 -5.76
CA GLY A 325 -22.34 -18.82 -5.65
C GLY A 325 -21.73 -17.61 -4.90
N GLU A 326 -22.48 -16.84 -4.10
CA GLU A 326 -21.91 -15.71 -3.34
C GLU A 326 -21.87 -15.93 -1.82
N SER A 327 -20.70 -16.32 -1.31
CA SER A 327 -20.43 -16.28 0.13
C SER A 327 -20.22 -14.83 0.59
N PRO A 328 -20.90 -14.34 1.64
CA PRO A 328 -20.71 -12.98 2.18
C PRO A 328 -19.26 -12.68 2.61
N LEU A 329 -18.48 -13.72 2.96
CA LEU A 329 -17.08 -13.61 3.38
C LEU A 329 -16.07 -13.63 2.21
N LEU A 330 -16.55 -13.95 1.00
CA LEU A 330 -15.79 -13.94 -0.25
C LEU A 330 -16.40 -12.96 -1.25
N GLN A 331 -17.13 -11.93 -0.79
CA GLN A 331 -17.55 -10.84 -1.65
C GLN A 331 -16.29 -10.20 -2.26
N GLY A 332 -16.19 -10.26 -3.59
CA GLY A 332 -15.02 -9.89 -4.37
C GLY A 332 -14.16 -11.09 -4.79
N HIS A 333 -13.70 -11.08 -6.04
CA HIS A 333 -13.00 -12.21 -6.64
C HIS A 333 -11.58 -12.43 -6.08
N ALA A 334 -10.90 -11.41 -5.55
CA ALA A 334 -9.55 -11.54 -5.00
C ALA A 334 -9.47 -12.53 -3.80
N PRO A 335 -10.36 -12.43 -2.78
CA PRO A 335 -10.61 -13.47 -1.79
C PRO A 335 -10.75 -14.90 -2.32
N ARG A 336 -11.55 -15.08 -3.38
CA ARG A 336 -11.86 -16.39 -3.98
C ARG A 336 -10.62 -16.98 -4.64
N ILE A 337 -9.88 -16.18 -5.41
CA ILE A 337 -8.63 -16.60 -6.05
C ILE A 337 -7.61 -17.09 -5.01
N GLU A 338 -7.42 -16.36 -3.92
CA GLU A 338 -6.50 -16.78 -2.84
C GLU A 338 -6.91 -18.12 -2.21
N PHE A 339 -8.20 -18.29 -1.98
CA PHE A 339 -8.74 -19.52 -1.41
C PHE A 339 -8.47 -20.72 -2.33
N LEU A 340 -8.75 -20.57 -3.63
CA LEU A 340 -8.51 -21.58 -4.65
C LEU A 340 -7.01 -21.92 -4.80
N LEU A 341 -6.13 -20.91 -4.73
CA LEU A 341 -4.67 -21.10 -4.79
C LEU A 341 -4.09 -21.77 -3.55
N GLY A 342 -4.67 -21.47 -2.38
CA GLY A 342 -4.20 -21.87 -1.06
C GLY A 342 -4.64 -23.27 -0.61
N ARG A 343 -5.65 -23.88 -1.25
CA ARG A 343 -6.23 -25.18 -0.86
C ARG A 343 -6.31 -26.18 -1.99
N GLY A 344 -6.37 -27.47 -1.62
CA GLY A 344 -6.68 -28.59 -2.51
C GLY A 344 -5.56 -28.93 -3.52
N GLN A 345 -5.86 -29.93 -4.35
CA GLN A 345 -5.02 -30.27 -5.50
C GLN A 345 -5.18 -29.18 -6.58
N ARG A 346 -4.08 -28.91 -7.30
CA ARG A 346 -4.05 -27.93 -8.39
C ARG A 346 -4.28 -28.67 -9.69
N THR A 347 -5.54 -28.97 -9.97
CA THR A 347 -5.95 -29.66 -11.19
C THR A 347 -5.97 -28.71 -12.39
N ALA A 348 -6.07 -29.25 -13.61
CA ALA A 348 -6.13 -28.44 -14.82
C ALA A 348 -7.39 -27.54 -14.85
N GLU A 349 -8.52 -28.06 -14.36
CA GLU A 349 -9.82 -27.36 -14.25
C GLU A 349 -9.68 -26.14 -13.35
N ARG A 350 -9.08 -26.32 -12.16
CA ARG A 350 -8.88 -25.22 -11.21
C ARG A 350 -7.95 -24.14 -11.76
N TRP A 351 -6.89 -24.51 -12.49
CA TRP A 351 -6.04 -23.52 -13.14
C TRP A 351 -6.75 -22.78 -14.27
N SER A 352 -7.65 -23.47 -15.00
CA SER A 352 -8.50 -22.83 -16.00
C SER A 352 -9.47 -21.83 -15.37
N GLU A 353 -10.16 -22.21 -14.29
CA GLU A 353 -11.03 -21.32 -13.51
C GLU A 353 -10.26 -20.09 -13.00
N LEU A 354 -9.12 -20.31 -12.37
CA LEU A 354 -8.24 -19.23 -11.90
C LEU A 354 -7.82 -18.29 -13.03
N SER A 355 -7.47 -18.83 -14.20
CA SER A 355 -7.06 -18.02 -15.35
C SER A 355 -8.17 -17.12 -15.88
N LYS A 356 -9.43 -17.59 -15.86
CA LYS A 356 -10.60 -16.79 -16.22
C LYS A 356 -10.83 -15.66 -15.21
N LEU A 357 -10.80 -15.97 -13.91
CA LEU A 357 -10.94 -14.98 -12.84
C LEU A 357 -9.83 -13.91 -12.90
N ALA A 358 -8.58 -14.29 -13.19
CA ALA A 358 -7.51 -13.32 -13.38
C ALA A 358 -7.72 -12.43 -14.62
N TYR A 359 -8.25 -12.99 -15.72
CA TYR A 359 -8.56 -12.25 -16.94
C TYR A 359 -9.68 -11.22 -16.71
N GLU A 360 -10.75 -11.61 -16.03
CA GLU A 360 -11.87 -10.74 -15.66
C GLU A 360 -11.41 -9.54 -14.80
N HIS A 361 -10.33 -9.71 -14.04
CA HIS A 361 -9.70 -8.65 -13.23
C HIS A 361 -8.59 -7.88 -13.95
N ALA A 362 -8.47 -8.04 -15.26
CA ALA A 362 -7.44 -7.41 -16.09
C ALA A 362 -5.99 -7.75 -15.68
N HIS A 363 -5.75 -8.87 -14.97
CA HIS A 363 -4.41 -9.37 -14.65
C HIS A 363 -3.89 -10.30 -15.74
N LEU A 364 -3.68 -9.76 -16.93
CA LEU A 364 -3.45 -10.54 -18.17
C LEU A 364 -2.26 -11.50 -18.10
N ASP A 365 -1.14 -11.10 -17.50
CA ASP A 365 0.04 -11.96 -17.40
C ASP A 365 -0.12 -13.08 -16.35
N ILE A 366 -0.93 -12.85 -15.31
CA ILE A 366 -1.35 -13.87 -14.34
C ILE A 366 -2.27 -14.87 -15.03
N ALA A 367 -3.28 -14.38 -15.75
CA ALA A 367 -4.21 -15.19 -16.53
C ALA A 367 -3.44 -16.10 -17.52
N GLN A 368 -2.48 -15.54 -18.25
CA GLN A 368 -1.61 -16.29 -19.15
C GLN A 368 -0.78 -17.35 -18.42
N ALA A 369 -0.15 -16.98 -17.30
CA ALA A 369 0.68 -17.91 -16.53
C ALA A 369 -0.15 -19.10 -16.02
N TRP A 370 -1.35 -18.86 -15.52
CA TRP A 370 -2.25 -19.90 -15.02
C TRP A 370 -2.86 -20.76 -16.13
N ALA A 371 -3.25 -20.16 -17.26
CA ALA A 371 -3.70 -20.92 -18.43
C ALA A 371 -2.60 -21.86 -18.94
N GLY A 372 -1.34 -21.40 -18.96
CA GLY A 372 -0.19 -22.24 -19.30
C GLY A 372 0.01 -23.43 -18.33
N GLN A 373 -0.23 -23.23 -17.03
CA GLN A 373 -0.20 -24.33 -16.03
C GLN A 373 -1.33 -25.34 -16.28
N ALA A 374 -2.54 -24.86 -16.59
CA ALA A 374 -3.68 -25.73 -16.92
C ALA A 374 -3.35 -26.65 -18.10
N LEU A 375 -2.82 -26.09 -19.19
CA LEU A 375 -2.44 -26.82 -20.40
C LEU A 375 -1.30 -27.82 -20.14
N THR A 376 -0.34 -27.47 -19.29
CA THR A 376 0.79 -28.35 -18.96
C THR A 376 0.33 -29.58 -18.18
N LEU A 377 -0.54 -29.42 -17.19
CA LEU A 377 -1.05 -30.53 -16.36
C LEU A 377 -1.97 -31.47 -17.15
N LYS A 378 -2.68 -30.96 -18.16
CA LYS A 378 -3.58 -31.76 -19.01
C LYS A 378 -2.84 -32.71 -19.96
N LYS A 379 -1.54 -32.53 -20.25
CA LYS A 379 -0.76 -33.59 -20.93
C LYS A 379 -0.84 -34.96 -20.21
N HIS A 380 -1.37 -34.97 -18.99
CA HIS A 380 -1.61 -36.15 -18.17
C HIS A 380 -3.09 -36.36 -17.74
N SER A 381 -4.08 -35.63 -18.30
CA SER A 381 -5.52 -35.70 -17.91
C SER A 381 -6.47 -35.70 -19.13
N ALA A 382 -7.58 -36.44 -19.05
CA ALA A 382 -8.54 -36.65 -20.14
C ALA A 382 -9.65 -35.58 -20.28
N ASN A 383 -9.67 -34.52 -19.46
CA ASN A 383 -10.84 -33.62 -19.38
C ASN A 383 -10.85 -32.53 -20.48
N HIS A 384 -11.88 -32.48 -21.33
CA HIS A 384 -11.92 -31.60 -22.52
C HIS A 384 -12.21 -30.13 -22.18
N ASP A 385 -13.16 -29.85 -21.28
CA ASP A 385 -13.73 -28.51 -21.06
C ASP A 385 -12.72 -27.49 -20.47
N ALA A 386 -11.83 -27.95 -19.59
CA ALA A 386 -10.78 -27.10 -19.02
C ALA A 386 -9.80 -26.56 -20.09
N MET A 387 -9.65 -27.29 -21.20
CA MET A 387 -8.76 -26.88 -22.29
C MET A 387 -9.37 -25.78 -23.12
N GLU A 388 -10.66 -25.85 -23.42
CA GLU A 388 -11.34 -24.78 -24.14
C GLU A 388 -11.27 -23.48 -23.35
N GLY A 389 -11.51 -23.55 -22.03
CA GLY A 389 -11.35 -22.39 -21.15
C GLY A 389 -9.94 -21.81 -21.15
N ALA A 390 -8.91 -22.63 -20.92
CA ALA A 390 -7.52 -22.14 -20.87
C ALA A 390 -7.01 -21.67 -22.25
N SER A 391 -7.38 -22.36 -23.33
CA SER A 391 -7.04 -21.98 -24.71
C SER A 391 -7.73 -20.68 -25.11
N TRP A 392 -8.98 -20.50 -24.70
CA TRP A 392 -9.70 -19.25 -24.90
C TRP A 392 -9.00 -18.09 -24.19
N VAL A 393 -8.64 -18.23 -22.90
CA VAL A 393 -7.89 -17.18 -22.16
C VAL A 393 -6.56 -16.87 -22.84
N MET A 394 -5.81 -17.89 -23.29
CA MET A 394 -4.55 -17.68 -24.01
C MET A 394 -4.74 -16.89 -25.31
N LYS A 395 -5.77 -17.23 -26.10
CA LYS A 395 -6.11 -16.52 -27.35
C LYS A 395 -6.48 -15.07 -27.05
N GLN A 396 -7.30 -14.83 -26.03
CA GLN A 396 -7.70 -13.48 -25.62
C GLN A 396 -6.52 -12.64 -25.13
N VAL A 397 -5.63 -13.20 -24.28
CA VAL A 397 -4.45 -12.48 -23.81
C VAL A 397 -3.47 -12.19 -24.95
N GLN A 398 -3.27 -13.13 -25.88
CA GLN A 398 -2.44 -12.91 -27.07
C GLN A 398 -3.00 -11.79 -27.95
N GLN A 399 -4.32 -11.79 -28.17
CA GLN A 399 -5.01 -10.74 -28.90
C GLN A 399 -4.81 -9.37 -28.22
N LEU A 400 -5.07 -9.26 -26.92
CA LEU A 400 -4.88 -8.01 -26.16
C LEU A 400 -3.43 -7.50 -26.19
N ARG A 401 -2.43 -8.39 -26.02
CA ARG A 401 -1.01 -7.99 -26.09
C ARG A 401 -0.60 -7.51 -27.47
N TRP A 402 -1.09 -8.18 -28.51
CA TRP A 402 -0.85 -7.75 -29.89
C TRP A 402 -1.44 -6.36 -30.11
N LEU A 403 -2.64 -6.09 -29.59
CA LEU A 403 -3.30 -4.78 -29.68
C LEU A 403 -2.57 -3.68 -28.93
N ASP A 404 -2.13 -3.93 -27.70
CA ASP A 404 -1.30 -2.97 -26.96
C ASP A 404 0.01 -2.68 -27.70
N GLY A 405 0.62 -3.70 -28.32
CA GLY A 405 1.79 -3.54 -29.18
C GLY A 405 1.51 -2.67 -30.40
N VAL A 406 0.40 -2.91 -31.11
CA VAL A 406 -0.07 -2.08 -32.23
C VAL A 406 -0.29 -0.64 -31.77
N ARG A 407 -1.04 -0.42 -30.69
CA ARG A 407 -1.34 0.92 -30.17
C ARG A 407 -0.07 1.66 -29.74
N GLY A 408 0.79 1.03 -28.94
CA GLY A 408 2.02 1.64 -28.46
C GLY A 408 2.97 1.99 -29.59
N PHE A 409 3.08 1.14 -30.60
CA PHE A 409 3.88 1.41 -31.79
C PHE A 409 3.32 2.57 -32.61
N ALA A 410 2.00 2.63 -32.82
CA ALA A 410 1.36 3.75 -33.51
C ALA A 410 1.53 5.08 -32.76
N GLN A 411 1.39 5.08 -31.43
CA GLN A 411 1.61 6.25 -30.58
C GLN A 411 3.06 6.74 -30.65
N MET A 412 4.03 5.82 -30.58
CA MET A 412 5.46 6.14 -30.73
C MET A 412 5.74 6.78 -32.11
N LEU A 413 5.20 6.21 -33.19
CA LEU A 413 5.32 6.81 -34.53
C LEU A 413 4.73 8.23 -34.55
N ASN A 414 3.54 8.42 -33.97
CA ASN A 414 2.91 9.74 -33.92
C ASN A 414 3.73 10.77 -33.13
N GLN A 415 4.23 10.40 -31.94
CA GLN A 415 5.03 11.28 -31.07
C GLN A 415 6.39 11.64 -31.65
N THR A 416 6.96 10.79 -32.49
CA THR A 416 8.25 11.03 -33.16
C THR A 416 8.13 11.85 -34.45
N GLY A 417 6.97 12.46 -34.70
CA GLY A 417 6.70 13.25 -35.91
C GLY A 417 6.45 12.40 -37.16
N ARG A 418 6.22 11.09 -36.99
CA ARG A 418 6.04 10.11 -38.05
C ARG A 418 4.59 9.65 -38.17
N ALA A 419 3.69 10.63 -38.14
CA ALA A 419 2.26 10.40 -38.13
C ALA A 419 1.74 9.71 -39.41
N ALA A 420 2.33 9.99 -40.56
CA ALA A 420 2.02 9.30 -41.82
C ALA A 420 2.34 7.79 -41.73
N ASP A 421 3.41 7.43 -41.04
CA ASP A 421 3.77 6.02 -40.84
C ASP A 421 2.81 5.33 -39.86
N ALA A 422 2.36 6.06 -38.82
CA ALA A 422 1.34 5.58 -37.90
C ALA A 422 0.01 5.32 -38.61
N GLU A 423 -0.39 6.21 -39.52
CA GLU A 423 -1.60 6.08 -40.33
C GLU A 423 -1.57 4.83 -41.22
N VAL A 424 -0.51 4.65 -42.02
CA VAL A 424 -0.39 3.50 -42.92
C VAL A 424 -0.43 2.20 -42.13
N PHE A 425 0.26 2.16 -41.00
CA PHE A 425 0.26 1.02 -40.09
C PHE A 425 -1.15 0.71 -39.56
N LEU A 426 -1.86 1.71 -39.02
CA LEU A 426 -3.20 1.54 -38.44
C LEU A 426 -4.25 1.18 -39.50
N ARG A 427 -4.24 1.84 -40.67
CA ARG A 427 -5.14 1.51 -41.79
C ARG A 427 -4.96 0.06 -42.22
N ARG A 428 -3.71 -0.40 -42.30
CA ARG A 428 -3.42 -1.80 -42.66
C ARG A 428 -3.93 -2.79 -41.61
N VAL A 429 -3.74 -2.49 -40.33
CA VAL A 429 -4.23 -3.32 -39.22
C VAL A 429 -5.78 -3.37 -39.19
N LEU A 430 -6.45 -2.27 -39.54
CA LEU A 430 -7.91 -2.17 -39.62
C LEU A 430 -8.50 -2.77 -40.92
N GLY A 431 -7.67 -3.18 -41.87
CA GLY A 431 -8.12 -3.63 -43.20
C GLY A 431 -8.66 -2.51 -44.08
N LEU A 432 -8.29 -1.26 -43.82
CA LEU A 432 -8.68 -0.08 -44.59
C LEU A 432 -7.78 0.11 -45.82
N PRO A 433 -8.30 0.69 -46.90
CA PRO A 433 -7.48 1.03 -48.06
C PRO A 433 -6.40 2.06 -47.68
N ILE A 434 -5.20 1.85 -48.24
CA ILE A 434 -4.05 2.75 -48.11
C ILE A 434 -3.95 3.52 -49.42
N GLU A 435 -3.85 4.85 -49.37
CA GLU A 435 -3.65 5.66 -50.58
C GLU A 435 -2.26 5.40 -51.17
N GLY A 436 -2.17 5.24 -52.50
CA GLY A 436 -0.90 4.93 -53.18
C GLY A 436 0.21 5.98 -52.99
N LYS A 437 -0.14 7.23 -52.62
CA LYS A 437 0.83 8.27 -52.26
C LYS A 437 1.45 8.07 -50.87
N LEU A 438 0.72 7.51 -49.92
CA LEU A 438 1.22 7.18 -48.59
C LEU A 438 2.11 5.94 -48.62
N GLU A 439 1.77 4.96 -49.46
CA GLU A 439 2.56 3.74 -49.64
C GLU A 439 3.96 4.03 -50.23
N SER A 440 4.09 5.11 -51.02
CA SER A 440 5.36 5.57 -51.58
C SER A 440 6.16 6.52 -50.66
N GLN A 441 5.52 7.21 -49.71
CA GLN A 441 6.21 8.08 -48.73
C GLN A 441 6.76 7.34 -47.51
N PHE A 442 6.35 6.09 -47.28
CA PHE A 442 6.81 5.20 -46.20
C PHE A 442 8.30 4.76 -46.30
N LEU A 443 9.10 5.41 -47.15
CA LEU A 443 10.44 4.98 -47.59
C LEU A 443 11.60 5.36 -46.66
N GLY A 444 11.33 5.80 -45.43
CA GLY A 444 12.36 6.35 -44.52
C GLY A 444 12.98 5.41 -43.49
N LEU A 445 12.51 4.17 -43.32
CA LEU A 445 13.10 3.26 -42.33
C LEU A 445 13.87 2.10 -42.95
N THR A 446 15.08 1.90 -42.43
CA THR A 446 15.82 0.62 -42.43
C THR A 446 15.04 -0.55 -41.80
N SER A 447 13.82 -0.31 -41.28
CA SER A 447 12.90 -1.33 -40.78
C SER A 447 11.72 -1.66 -41.73
N ARG A 448 11.73 -1.20 -42.99
CA ARG A 448 10.70 -1.54 -44.01
C ARG A 448 10.42 -3.04 -44.07
N GLU A 449 11.47 -3.86 -44.06
CA GLU A 449 11.33 -5.32 -44.07
C GLU A 449 10.79 -5.87 -42.75
N ALA A 450 11.15 -5.30 -41.60
CA ALA A 450 10.65 -5.73 -40.30
C ALA A 450 9.17 -5.38 -40.10
N LEU A 451 8.76 -4.18 -40.57
CA LEU A 451 7.38 -3.70 -40.48
C LEU A 451 6.49 -4.42 -41.50
N LEU A 452 6.98 -4.63 -42.73
CA LEU A 452 6.29 -5.47 -43.72
C LEU A 452 6.27 -6.94 -43.32
N ALA A 453 7.29 -7.49 -42.66
CA ALA A 453 7.26 -8.87 -42.15
C ALA A 453 6.27 -9.01 -40.98
N PHE A 454 6.24 -8.05 -40.06
CA PHE A 454 5.25 -8.00 -38.98
C PHE A 454 3.82 -7.95 -39.54
N VAL A 455 3.58 -7.12 -40.55
CA VAL A 455 2.27 -6.90 -41.17
C VAL A 455 1.86 -8.01 -42.15
N ARG A 456 2.80 -8.62 -42.88
CA ARG A 456 2.52 -9.76 -43.80
C ARG A 456 2.24 -11.06 -43.06
N GLY A 457 2.69 -11.18 -41.80
CA GLY A 457 2.38 -12.31 -40.93
C GLY A 457 1.04 -12.20 -40.22
N THR A 458 0.36 -11.06 -40.29
CA THR A 458 -0.96 -10.87 -39.68
C THR A 458 -2.05 -11.19 -40.70
N GLU A 459 -2.65 -12.37 -40.60
CA GLU A 459 -3.97 -12.61 -41.21
C GLU A 459 -4.97 -11.55 -40.72
N VAL A 460 -6.03 -11.28 -41.48
CA VAL A 460 -7.09 -10.36 -41.05
C VAL A 460 -7.69 -10.89 -39.75
N ILE A 461 -7.21 -10.39 -38.62
CA ILE A 461 -7.69 -10.78 -37.30
C ILE A 461 -9.07 -10.16 -37.18
N GLU A 462 -10.09 -10.98 -36.91
CA GLU A 462 -11.38 -10.46 -36.46
C GLU A 462 -11.15 -9.71 -35.14
N LEU A 463 -11.18 -8.38 -35.23
CA LEU A 463 -11.02 -7.48 -34.10
C LEU A 463 -12.33 -7.43 -33.33
N ASP A 464 -12.25 -7.56 -32.01
CA ASP A 464 -13.36 -7.22 -31.12
C ASP A 464 -13.85 -5.77 -31.42
N PRO A 465 -15.16 -5.50 -31.38
CA PRO A 465 -15.69 -4.17 -31.72
C PRO A 465 -15.10 -3.02 -30.89
N GLN A 466 -14.85 -3.24 -29.60
CA GLN A 466 -14.28 -2.20 -28.72
C GLN A 466 -12.80 -1.97 -29.03
N VAL A 467 -12.08 -3.04 -29.36
CA VAL A 467 -10.69 -2.95 -29.83
C VAL A 467 -10.59 -2.18 -31.15
N ARG A 468 -11.45 -2.51 -32.11
CA ARG A 468 -11.51 -1.87 -33.42
C ARG A 468 -11.72 -0.36 -33.25
N LYS A 469 -12.63 0.03 -32.35
CA LYS A 469 -12.88 1.43 -31.96
C LYS A 469 -11.65 2.15 -31.38
N ASP A 470 -10.86 1.49 -30.55
CA ASP A 470 -9.66 2.09 -29.97
C ASP A 470 -8.62 2.36 -31.06
N LEU A 471 -8.42 1.42 -31.99
CA LEU A 471 -7.53 1.60 -33.14
C LEU A 471 -8.01 2.71 -34.10
N TRP A 472 -9.32 2.80 -34.35
CA TRP A 472 -9.93 3.92 -35.08
C TRP A 472 -9.63 5.27 -34.41
N THR A 473 -9.65 5.31 -33.08
CA THR A 473 -9.37 6.54 -32.31
C THR A 473 -7.90 6.96 -32.44
N GLU A 474 -6.96 6.01 -32.42
CA GLU A 474 -5.55 6.31 -32.68
C GLU A 474 -5.30 6.74 -34.13
N LEU A 475 -6.05 6.18 -35.10
CA LEU A 475 -5.97 6.58 -36.51
C LEU A 475 -6.42 8.04 -36.67
N ALA A 476 -7.54 8.42 -36.04
CA ALA A 476 -8.00 9.81 -36.04
C ALA A 476 -6.98 10.76 -35.40
N LYS A 477 -6.30 10.36 -34.31
CA LYS A 477 -5.20 11.14 -33.72
C LYS A 477 -4.02 11.31 -34.67
N ALA A 478 -3.64 10.25 -35.39
CA ALA A 478 -2.56 10.30 -36.38
C ALA A 478 -2.91 11.18 -37.60
N LEU A 479 -4.19 11.26 -38.00
CA LEU A 479 -4.63 12.18 -39.05
C LEU A 479 -4.62 13.63 -38.58
N ARG A 480 -5.08 13.90 -37.35
CA ARG A 480 -5.04 15.24 -36.76
C ARG A 480 -3.64 15.80 -36.62
N SER A 481 -2.66 14.98 -36.21
CA SER A 481 -1.27 15.44 -36.10
C SER A 481 -0.64 15.79 -37.45
N GLN A 482 -1.22 15.31 -38.56
CA GLN A 482 -0.86 15.70 -39.93
C GLN A 482 -1.64 16.92 -40.44
N GLY A 483 -2.51 17.54 -39.63
CA GLY A 483 -3.39 18.64 -40.04
C GLY A 483 -4.61 18.20 -40.86
N ARG A 484 -4.87 16.89 -41.00
CA ARG A 484 -5.98 16.31 -41.77
C ARG A 484 -7.25 16.21 -40.92
N HIS A 485 -7.75 17.35 -40.43
CA HIS A 485 -8.86 17.39 -39.47
C HIS A 485 -10.19 16.87 -40.02
N LEU A 486 -10.50 17.13 -41.30
CA LEU A 486 -11.73 16.66 -41.94
C LEU A 486 -11.76 15.13 -42.05
N GLU A 487 -10.68 14.53 -42.52
CA GLU A 487 -10.55 13.08 -42.60
C GLU A 487 -10.56 12.40 -41.23
N ALA A 488 -9.96 13.03 -40.22
CA ALA A 488 -10.06 12.54 -38.86
C ALA A 488 -11.52 12.50 -38.37
N ALA A 489 -12.34 13.49 -38.74
CA ALA A 489 -13.76 13.51 -38.42
C ALA A 489 -14.55 12.44 -39.18
N GLU A 490 -14.20 12.18 -40.45
CA GLU A 490 -14.79 11.08 -41.24
C GLU A 490 -14.45 9.70 -40.63
N VAL A 491 -13.20 9.51 -40.23
CA VAL A 491 -12.73 8.30 -39.53
C VAL A 491 -13.46 8.09 -38.20
N GLU A 492 -13.74 9.17 -37.46
CA GLU A 492 -14.54 9.09 -36.23
C GLU A 492 -16.03 8.84 -36.50
N ALA A 493 -16.60 9.41 -37.55
CA ALA A 493 -17.97 9.15 -37.97
C ALA A 493 -18.15 7.68 -38.41
N GLN A 494 -17.18 7.14 -39.15
CA GLN A 494 -17.17 5.74 -39.55
C GLN A 494 -17.03 4.80 -38.35
N ARG A 495 -16.17 5.15 -37.38
CA ARG A 495 -16.07 4.45 -36.09
C ARG A 495 -17.41 4.43 -35.36
N ASP A 496 -18.12 5.56 -35.30
CA ASP A 496 -19.38 5.67 -34.57
C ASP A 496 -20.52 4.92 -35.29
N GLN A 497 -20.51 4.90 -36.63
CA GLN A 497 -21.41 4.09 -37.46
C GLN A 497 -21.18 2.59 -37.24
N GLU A 498 -19.92 2.12 -37.23
CA GLU A 498 -19.59 0.71 -36.94
C GLU A 498 -20.03 0.28 -35.53
N LEU A 499 -20.14 1.21 -34.58
CA LEU A 499 -20.61 0.95 -33.21
C LEU A 499 -22.13 1.06 -33.05
N GLY A 500 -22.88 1.30 -34.14
CA GLY A 500 -24.33 1.46 -34.10
C GLY A 500 -24.78 2.72 -33.35
N LYS A 501 -23.91 3.71 -33.15
CA LYS A 501 -24.33 5.01 -32.63
C LYS A 501 -24.95 5.80 -33.78
N SER A 502 -26.24 6.12 -33.65
CA SER A 502 -26.90 7.02 -34.60
C SER A 502 -26.13 8.35 -34.64
N PRO A 503 -25.90 8.92 -35.84
CA PRO A 503 -25.20 10.20 -35.94
C PRO A 503 -25.95 11.26 -35.13
N PRO A 504 -25.25 12.19 -34.46
CA PRO A 504 -25.90 13.28 -33.75
C PRO A 504 -26.79 14.03 -34.74
N THR A 505 -28.10 14.01 -34.48
CA THR A 505 -29.07 14.81 -35.24
C THR A 505 -28.71 16.28 -35.04
N SER A 506 -28.34 16.92 -36.14
CA SER A 506 -27.94 18.32 -36.27
C SER A 506 -28.97 19.30 -35.74
#